data_AF-A0A1B6K520-F1
#
_entry.id   AF-A0A1B6K520-F1
#
_cell.length_a   1.000
_cell.length_b   1.000
_cell.length_c   1.000
_cell.angle_alpha   90.00
_cell.angle_beta   90.00
_cell.angle_gamma   90.00
#
_symmetry.space_group_name_H-M   'P 1'
#
loop_
_entity.id
_entity.type
_entity.pdbx_description
1 polymer ?
#
loop_
_entity_poly.entity_id
_entity_poly.type
_entity_poly.pdbx_seq_one_letter_code
_entity_poly.pdbx_strand_id
1 'polypeptide(L)'
;LPFTLVSNIMSAWTMGWLVCKTVPYLQGVSVNASINTLVAISIERCFAICYPMRWQISTRSSKRIILAIWFISFTITLPWALFFKLQPLYEGSDIQTCLEMWPTKYSG
;
A
#
# COMPACT_ATOMS: atom_id res chain seq x y z
N LEU A 1 -3.25 1.01 -12.32
CA LEU A 1 -3.06 1.97 -13.44
C LEU A 1 -4.36 2.51 -14.05
N PRO A 2 -5.51 1.81 -14.11
CA PRO A 2 -6.76 2.47 -14.57
C PRO A 2 -7.40 3.36 -13.48
N PHE A 3 -7.45 2.92 -12.21
CA PHE A 3 -8.12 3.67 -11.14
C PHE A 3 -7.40 4.95 -10.70
N THR A 4 -6.07 4.95 -10.60
CA THR A 4 -5.30 6.15 -10.22
C THR A 4 -5.35 7.26 -11.27
N LEU A 5 -5.41 6.86 -12.54
CA LEU A 5 -5.60 7.78 -13.65
C LEU A 5 -7.01 8.37 -13.61
N VAL A 6 -8.03 7.54 -13.30
CA VAL A 6 -9.40 7.99 -13.08
C VAL A 6 -9.51 8.94 -11.87
N SER A 7 -8.84 8.69 -10.75
CA SER A 7 -8.82 9.63 -9.61
C SER A 7 -8.12 10.96 -9.92
N ASN A 8 -7.10 10.95 -10.78
CA ASN A 8 -6.40 12.17 -11.19
C ASN A 8 -7.15 12.98 -12.26
N ILE A 9 -7.96 12.31 -13.08
CA ILE A 9 -8.67 12.94 -14.21
C ILE A 9 -10.13 13.28 -13.82
N MET A 10 -10.76 12.53 -12.91
CA MET A 10 -12.12 12.78 -12.46
C MET A 10 -12.13 13.50 -11.11
N SER A 11 -12.60 14.75 -11.11
CA SER A 11 -12.94 15.49 -9.88
C SER A 11 -14.08 14.86 -9.07
N ALA A 12 -14.78 13.85 -9.60
CA ALA A 12 -15.92 13.20 -8.97
C ALA A 12 -15.67 11.69 -8.79
N TRP A 13 -15.72 11.24 -7.53
CA TRP A 13 -15.63 9.84 -7.15
C TRP A 13 -17.03 9.20 -7.10
N THR A 14 -17.34 8.36 -8.09
CA THR A 14 -18.68 7.73 -8.23
C THR A 14 -18.73 6.27 -7.82
N MET A 15 -17.59 5.63 -7.49
CA MET A 15 -17.51 4.20 -7.18
C MET A 15 -17.82 3.83 -5.72
N GLY A 16 -18.24 4.81 -4.92
CA GLY A 16 -18.62 4.63 -3.52
C GLY A 16 -17.45 4.54 -2.54
N TRP A 17 -17.80 4.57 -1.24
CA TRP A 17 -16.85 4.69 -0.13
C TRP A 17 -15.88 3.51 0.00
N LEU A 18 -16.35 2.28 -0.28
CA LEU A 18 -15.51 1.09 -0.14
C LEU A 18 -14.31 1.14 -1.10
N VAL A 19 -14.57 1.48 -2.36
CA VAL A 19 -13.54 1.54 -3.41
C VAL A 19 -12.57 2.70 -3.15
N CYS A 20 -13.07 3.82 -2.60
CA CYS A 20 -12.25 4.97 -2.22
C CYS A 20 -11.17 4.58 -1.20
N LYS A 21 -11.48 3.67 -0.28
CA LYS A 21 -10.55 3.23 0.76
C LYS A 21 -9.66 2.07 0.32
N THR A 22 -10.23 1.10 -0.41
CA THR A 22 -9.54 -0.15 -0.75
C THR A 22 -8.54 0.00 -1.89
N VAL A 23 -8.85 0.80 -2.91
CA VAL A 23 -7.95 1.01 -4.05
C VAL A 23 -6.62 1.64 -3.64
N PRO A 24 -6.57 2.82 -2.99
CA PRO A 24 -5.30 3.42 -2.58
C PRO A 24 -4.57 2.55 -1.55
N TYR A 25 -5.30 1.84 -0.68
CA TYR A 25 -4.70 0.89 0.24
C TYR A 25 -3.98 -0.26 -0.48
N LEU A 26 -4.65 -0.96 -1.40
CA LEU A 26 -4.06 -2.07 -2.15
C LEU A 26 -2.91 -1.62 -3.04
N GLN A 27 -2.98 -0.39 -3.58
CA GLN A 27 -1.88 0.21 -4.31
C GLN A 27 -0.64 0.37 -3.41
N GLY A 28 -0.81 0.94 -2.21
CA GLY A 28 0.28 1.08 -1.24
C GLY A 28 0.87 -0.26 -0.81
N VAL A 29 0.01 -1.23 -0.52
CA VAL A 29 0.43 -2.59 -0.16
C VAL A 29 1.27 -3.20 -1.28
N SER A 30 0.87 -3.01 -2.54
CA SER A 30 1.58 -3.56 -3.70
C SER A 30 2.97 -2.93 -3.86
N VAL A 31 3.08 -1.61 -3.70
CA VAL A 31 4.38 -0.91 -3.74
C VAL A 31 5.28 -1.37 -2.61
N ASN A 32 4.74 -1.44 -1.39
CA ASN A 32 5.51 -1.86 -0.21
C ASN A 32 5.94 -3.33 -0.31
N ALA A 33 5.08 -4.22 -0.79
CA ALA A 33 5.42 -5.62 -1.05
C ALA A 33 6.54 -5.75 -2.10
N SER A 34 6.51 -4.92 -3.13
CA SER A 34 7.57 -4.88 -4.15
C SER A 34 8.92 -4.48 -3.55
N ILE A 35 8.95 -3.41 -2.75
CA ILE A 35 10.15 -2.95 -2.06
C ILE A 35 10.68 -4.02 -1.10
N ASN A 36 9.81 -4.59 -0.25
CA ASN A 36 10.18 -5.65 0.68
C ASN A 36 10.72 -6.91 -0.05
N THR A 37 10.15 -7.24 -1.21
CA THR A 37 10.65 -8.33 -2.06
C THR A 37 12.04 -8.02 -2.61
N LEU A 38 12.27 -6.79 -3.11
CA LEU A 38 13.58 -6.36 -3.59
C LEU A 38 14.64 -6.39 -2.49
N VAL A 39 14.29 -5.97 -1.28
CA VAL A 39 15.15 -6.05 -0.10
C VAL A 39 15.48 -7.51 0.22
N ALA A 40 14.49 -8.40 0.23
CA ALA A 40 14.70 -9.83 0.47
C ALA A 40 15.65 -10.46 -0.57
N ILE A 41 15.42 -10.20 -1.86
CA ILE A 41 16.30 -10.67 -2.93
C ILE A 41 17.72 -10.12 -2.74
N SER A 42 17.86 -8.84 -2.41
CA SER A 42 19.17 -8.21 -2.18
C SER A 42 19.92 -8.87 -1.03
N ILE A 43 19.22 -9.15 0.08
CA ILE A 43 19.76 -9.84 1.24
C ILE A 43 20.21 -11.26 0.86
N GLU A 44 19.39 -12.02 0.14
CA GLU A 44 19.74 -13.36 -0.34
C GLU A 44 21.02 -13.34 -1.18
N ARG A 45 21.16 -12.37 -2.09
CA ARG A 45 22.36 -12.21 -2.91
C ARG A 45 23.58 -11.83 -2.08
N CYS A 46 23.46 -10.88 -1.15
CA CYS A 46 24.55 -10.51 -0.25
C CYS A 46 25.04 -11.71 0.58
N PHE A 47 24.11 -12.49 1.13
CA PHE A 47 24.47 -13.68 1.91
C PHE A 47 25.08 -14.79 1.07
N ALA A 48 24.61 -15.01 -0.16
CA ALA A 48 25.22 -15.97 -1.07
C ALA A 48 26.67 -15.59 -1.44
N ILE A 49 26.98 -14.30 -1.56
CA ILE A 49 28.34 -13.79 -1.86
C ILE A 49 29.23 -13.89 -0.62
N CYS A 50 28.76 -13.42 0.54
CA CYS A 50 29.57 -13.40 1.77
C CYS A 50 29.73 -14.79 2.41
N TYR A 51 28.77 -15.69 2.22
CA TYR A 51 28.75 -17.03 2.83
C TYR A 51 28.44 -18.13 1.79
N PRO A 52 29.37 -18.37 0.85
CA PRO A 52 29.15 -19.21 -0.33
C PRO A 52 28.86 -20.70 -0.04
N MET A 53 29.07 -21.18 1.19
CA MET A 53 29.06 -22.62 1.50
C MET A 53 27.96 -23.10 2.47
N ARG A 54 27.04 -22.24 2.93
CA ARG A 54 26.03 -22.64 3.95
C ARG A 54 24.58 -22.28 3.66
N TRP A 55 24.28 -21.41 2.69
CA TRP A 55 22.93 -20.87 2.55
C TRP A 55 22.16 -21.41 1.35
N GLN A 56 21.75 -22.68 1.41
CA GLN A 56 20.65 -23.14 0.56
C GLN A 56 19.33 -22.73 1.21
N ILE A 57 18.69 -21.67 0.69
CA ILE A 57 17.31 -21.34 1.05
C ILE A 57 16.42 -22.52 0.62
N SER A 58 15.91 -23.27 1.58
CA SER A 58 14.91 -24.31 1.31
C SER A 58 13.58 -23.67 0.86
N THR A 59 12.83 -24.34 -0.02
CA THR A 59 11.50 -23.91 -0.48
C THR A 59 10.54 -23.57 0.67
N ARG A 60 10.67 -24.25 1.82
CA ARG A 60 9.87 -23.94 3.03
C ARG A 60 10.22 -22.58 3.63
N SER A 61 11.49 -22.22 3.63
CA SER A 61 11.97 -20.91 4.10
C SER A 61 11.55 -19.79 3.17
N SER A 62 11.63 -19.98 1.84
CA SER A 62 11.15 -19.00 0.86
C SER A 62 9.67 -18.67 1.05
N LYS A 63 8.82 -19.69 1.26
CA LYS A 63 7.39 -19.49 1.53
C LYS A 63 7.15 -18.67 2.81
N ARG A 64 7.92 -18.93 3.87
CA ARG A 64 7.85 -18.14 5.12
C ARG A 64 8.25 -16.68 4.91
N ILE A 65 9.30 -16.43 4.12
CA ILE A 65 9.77 -15.08 3.79
C ILE A 65 8.68 -14.32 3.02
N ILE A 66 8.08 -14.95 2.01
CA ILE A 66 6.99 -14.34 1.23
C ILE A 66 5.79 -13.99 2.13
N LEU A 67 5.36 -14.91 2.99
CA LEU A 67 4.27 -14.64 3.93
C LEU A 67 4.61 -13.45 4.85
N ALA A 68 5.83 -13.42 5.40
CA ALA A 68 6.28 -12.32 6.25
C ALA A 68 6.28 -10.98 5.50
N ILE A 69 6.75 -10.95 4.25
CA ILE A 69 6.72 -9.75 3.39
C ILE A 69 5.29 -9.21 3.27
N TRP A 70 4.31 -10.07 2.98
CA TRP A 70 2.92 -9.67 2.87
C TRP A 70 2.38 -9.10 4.19
N PHE A 71 2.62 -9.77 5.32
CA PHE A 71 2.17 -9.29 6.64
C PHE A 71 2.78 -7.94 7.01
N ILE A 72 4.08 -7.77 6.79
CA ILE A 72 4.80 -6.50 7.02
C ILE A 72 4.19 -5.42 6.12
N SER A 73 3.97 -5.73 4.84
CA SER A 73 3.36 -4.80 3.90
C SER A 73 1.98 -4.34 4.35
N PHE A 74 1.08 -5.26 4.72
CA PHE A 74 -0.25 -4.91 5.22
C PHE A 74 -0.20 -4.02 6.47
N THR A 75 0.73 -4.31 7.38
CA THR A 75 0.87 -3.59 8.65
C THR A 75 1.36 -2.16 8.44
N ILE A 76 2.40 -1.97 7.64
CA ILE A 76 2.97 -0.64 7.34
C ILE A 76 1.97 0.24 6.59
N THR A 77 1.15 -0.35 5.71
CA THR A 77 0.18 0.40 4.90
C THR A 77 -1.15 0.66 5.63
N LEU A 78 -1.33 0.15 6.86
CA LEU A 78 -2.54 0.34 7.66
C LEU A 78 -2.94 1.81 7.88
N PRO A 79 -2.02 2.76 8.10
CA PRO A 79 -2.36 4.18 8.23
C PRO A 79 -3.05 4.74 6.98
N TRP A 80 -2.61 4.36 5.78
CA TRP A 80 -3.28 4.75 4.52
C TRP A 80 -4.72 4.25 4.46
N ALA A 81 -5.00 3.05 4.96
CA ALA A 81 -6.39 2.60 5.06
C ALA A 81 -7.23 3.49 5.96
N LEU A 82 -6.67 4.07 7.03
CA LEU A 82 -7.42 4.86 8.01
C LEU A 82 -7.65 6.30 7.55
N PHE A 83 -6.67 6.90 6.87
CA PHE A 83 -6.69 8.31 6.51
C PHE A 83 -7.38 8.61 5.17
N PHE A 84 -7.57 7.65 4.28
CA PHE A 84 -8.40 7.86 3.08
C PHE A 84 -9.88 7.98 3.44
N LYS A 85 -10.49 9.12 3.08
CA LYS A 85 -11.90 9.44 3.36
C LYS A 85 -12.58 9.97 2.11
N LEU A 86 -13.88 9.68 2.04
CA LEU A 86 -14.77 10.25 1.05
C LEU A 86 -15.37 11.54 1.64
N GLN A 87 -15.19 12.67 0.95
CA GLN A 87 -15.61 14.00 1.38
C GLN A 87 -16.26 14.74 0.20
N PRO A 88 -17.29 15.56 0.43
CA PRO A 88 -17.85 16.41 -0.64
C PRO A 88 -16.82 17.44 -1.11
N LEU A 89 -16.85 17.82 -2.38
CA LEU A 89 -15.92 18.79 -2.98
C LEU A 89 -16.12 20.20 -2.40
N TYR A 90 -17.36 20.55 -2.08
CA TYR A 90 -17.78 21.77 -1.38
C TYR A 90 -18.96 21.45 -0.43
N GLU A 91 -19.12 22.22 0.64
CA GLU A 91 -20.25 22.13 1.58
C GLU A 91 -21.59 22.18 0.82
N GLY A 92 -22.35 21.07 0.82
CA GLY A 92 -23.63 20.97 0.11
C GLY A 92 -23.56 20.50 -1.36
N SER A 93 -22.38 20.16 -1.88
CA SER A 93 -22.25 19.53 -3.20
C SER A 93 -22.51 18.01 -3.16
N ASP A 94 -23.16 17.47 -4.19
CA ASP A 94 -23.35 16.02 -4.39
C ASP A 94 -22.08 15.34 -4.96
N ILE A 95 -21.11 16.15 -5.40
CA ILE A 95 -19.85 15.66 -5.95
C ILE A 95 -18.91 15.27 -4.81
N GLN A 96 -18.63 13.98 -4.69
CA GLN A 96 -17.72 13.45 -3.68
C GLN A 96 -16.31 13.27 -4.25
N THR A 97 -15.31 13.51 -3.41
CA THR A 97 -13.89 13.28 -3.69
C THR A 97 -13.31 12.29 -2.69
N CYS A 98 -12.33 11.52 -3.13
CA CYS A 98 -11.62 10.57 -2.29
C CYS A 98 -10.22 11.11 -2.02
N LEU A 99 -9.97 11.58 -0.80
CA LEU A 99 -8.74 12.28 -0.43
C LEU A 99 -8.15 11.71 0.85
N GLU A 100 -6.84 11.88 1.01
CA GLU A 100 -6.15 11.61 2.26
C GLU A 100 -6.43 12.72 3.28
N MET A 101 -6.98 12.35 4.43
CA MET A 101 -7.36 13.24 5.52
C MET A 101 -6.51 12.93 6.74
N TRP A 102 -5.46 13.71 6.94
CA TRP A 102 -4.63 13.65 8.15
C TRP A 102 -5.27 14.46 9.28
N PRO A 103 -5.21 14.00 10.54
CA PRO A 103 -5.73 14.75 11.68
C PRO A 103 -4.89 16.01 11.87
N THR A 104 -5.40 17.15 11.39
CA THR A 104 -4.81 18.46 11.61
C THR A 104 -5.20 18.97 12.99
N LYS A 105 -4.24 19.50 13.75
CA LYS A 105 -4.46 20.08 15.09
C LYS A 105 -5.26 21.40 15.09
N TYR A 106 -5.85 21.82 13.97
CA TYR A 106 -6.49 23.12 13.76
C TYR A 106 -7.99 22.99 13.49
N SER A 107 -8.72 22.34 14.40
CA SER A 107 -10.18 22.44 14.49
C SER A 107 -10.56 22.69 15.95
N GLY A 108 -10.41 23.96 16.33
CA GLY A 108 -10.96 24.58 17.54
C GLY A 108 -11.67 25.85 17.14
#